data_AF-A0A934B731-F1
#
_entry.id   AF-A0A934B731-F1
#
_cell.length_a   1.000
_cell.length_b   1.000
_cell.length_c   1.000
_cell.angle_alpha   90.00
_cell.angle_beta   90.00
_cell.angle_gamma   90.00
#
_symmetry.space_group_name_H-M   'P 1'
#
loop_
_entity.id
_entity.type
_entity.pdbx_description
1 polymer ?
#
loop_
_entity_poly.entity_id
_entity_poly.type
_entity_poly.pdbx_seq_one_letter_code
_entity_poly.pdbx_strand_id
1 'polypeptide(L)' 'MTDAYHLHRFLTTQAPTYDTVLAELRAGRKSSHWIWCIFPQIAGLGRSGMAQQFAIASLDEAKAYMLRSPSMA' A
#
# COMPACT_ATOMS: atom_id res chain seq x y z
N MET A 1 8.36 -1.71 20.00
CA MET A 1 7.52 -0.67 19.38
C MET A 1 6.37 -1.37 18.68
N THR A 2 5.16 -1.26 19.23
CA THR A 2 3.97 -2.00 18.81
C THR A 2 3.57 -1.60 17.39
N ASP A 3 3.30 -2.57 16.51
CA ASP A 3 2.68 -2.30 15.20
C ASP A 3 1.19 -2.00 15.39
N ALA A 4 0.90 -0.83 15.98
CA ALA A 4 -0.43 -0.42 16.43
C ALA A 4 -1.47 -0.39 15.30
N TYR A 5 -1.01 -0.26 14.06
CA TYR A 5 -1.86 -0.23 12.87
C TYR A 5 -1.66 -1.45 11.97
N HIS A 6 -0.93 -2.48 12.39
CA HIS A 6 -0.66 -3.68 11.58
C HIS A 6 -0.11 -3.35 10.17
N LEU A 7 0.82 -2.38 10.09
CA LEU A 7 1.40 -1.89 8.84
C LEU A 7 2.25 -2.95 8.14
N HIS A 8 2.65 -4.01 8.84
CA HIS A 8 3.37 -5.14 8.23
C HIS A 8 2.60 -5.76 7.06
N ARG A 9 1.26 -5.68 7.04
CA ARG A 9 0.44 -6.17 5.91
C ARG A 9 0.81 -5.53 4.57
N PHE A 10 1.21 -4.25 4.59
CA PHE A 10 1.67 -3.54 3.39
C PHE A 10 3.06 -4.04 2.99
N LEU A 11 4.01 -4.04 3.93
CA LEU A 11 5.42 -4.36 3.67
C LEU A 11 5.62 -5.75 3.06
N THR A 12 4.91 -6.75 3.56
CA THR A 12 5.01 -8.13 3.05
C THR A 12 4.54 -8.27 1.61
N THR A 13 3.60 -7.42 1.18
CA THR A 13 3.05 -7.43 -0.17
C THR A 13 3.85 -6.54 -1.12
N GLN A 14 4.37 -5.42 -0.61
CA GLN A 14 5.16 -4.45 -1.36
C GLN A 14 6.54 -5.00 -1.74
N ALA A 15 7.24 -5.66 -0.81
CA ALA A 15 8.61 -6.12 -1.01
C ALA A 15 8.83 -6.92 -2.32
N PRO A 16 8.01 -7.94 -2.66
CA PRO A 16 8.18 -8.68 -3.92
C PRO A 16 7.60 -7.97 -5.15
N THR A 17 6.84 -6.86 -4.99
CA THR A 17 6.15 -6.20 -6.12
C THR A 17 6.81 -4.91 -6.58
N TYR A 18 7.76 -4.35 -5.82
CA TYR A 18 8.36 -3.05 -6.11
C TYR A 18 9.00 -2.95 -7.49
N ASP A 19 9.75 -3.96 -7.92
CA ASP A 19 10.38 -3.94 -9.25
C ASP A 19 9.33 -3.86 -10.37
N THR A 20 8.24 -4.61 -10.24
CA THR A 20 7.11 -4.55 -11.17
C THR A 20 6.41 -3.21 -11.13
N VAL A 21 6.18 -2.65 -9.94
CA VAL A 21 5.55 -1.33 -9.77
C VAL A 21 6.36 -0.25 -10.48
N LEU A 22 7.67 -0.21 -10.25
CA LEU A 22 8.56 0.78 -10.86
C LEU A 22 8.61 0.61 -12.39
N ALA A 23 8.68 -0.63 -12.89
CA ALA A 23 8.65 -0.89 -14.32
C ALA A 23 7.35 -0.40 -14.97
N GLU A 24 6.20 -0.72 -14.37
CA GLU A 24 4.88 -0.33 -14.89
C GLU A 24 4.63 1.18 -14.82
N LEU A 25 5.06 1.84 -13.73
CA LEU A 25 4.99 3.29 -13.59
C LEU A 25 5.87 4.00 -14.62
N ARG A 26 7.11 3.55 -14.83
CA ARG A 26 8.02 4.10 -15.86
C ARG A 26 7.48 3.89 -17.28
N ALA A 27 6.81 2.76 -17.52
CA ALA A 27 6.14 2.48 -18.78
C ALA A 27 4.81 3.24 -18.96
N GLY A 28 4.33 3.94 -17.92
CA GLY A 28 3.07 4.70 -17.94
C GLY A 28 1.82 3.83 -18.01
N ARG A 29 1.93 2.52 -17.76
CA ARG A 29 0.82 1.58 -17.88
C ARG A 29 0.87 0.51 -16.79
N LYS A 30 -0.09 0.59 -15.87
CA LYS A 30 -0.32 -0.46 -14.88
C LYS A 30 -0.95 -1.70 -15.53
N SER A 31 -0.38 -2.87 -15.25
CA SER A 31 -0.87 -4.18 -15.69
C SER A 31 -1.01 -5.20 -14.57
N SER A 32 -0.36 -5.00 -13.42
CA SER A 32 -0.31 -6.00 -12.34
C SER A 32 -1.08 -5.60 -11.07
N HIS A 33 -1.30 -6.56 -10.17
CA HIS A 33 -2.18 -6.42 -9.01
C HIS A 33 -1.47 -5.88 -7.75
N TRP A 34 -1.00 -4.62 -7.79
CA TRP A 34 -0.29 -3.98 -6.66
C TRP A 34 -0.94 -2.70 -6.13
N ILE A 35 -2.02 -2.21 -6.75
CA ILE A 35 -2.55 -0.87 -6.46
C ILE A 35 -2.95 -0.69 -4.98
N TRP A 36 -3.56 -1.70 -4.37
CA TRP A 36 -4.09 -1.59 -3.01
C TRP A 36 -2.99 -1.47 -1.96
N CYS A 37 -1.86 -2.16 -2.15
CA CYS A 37 -0.76 -2.12 -1.19
C CYS A 37 0.22 -0.97 -1.45
N ILE A 38 0.30 -0.43 -2.69
CA ILE A 38 1.18 0.70 -3.02
C ILE A 38 0.49 2.05 -2.82
N PHE A 39 -0.75 2.17 -3.29
CA PHE A 39 -1.60 3.36 -3.16
C PHE A 39 -2.91 3.00 -2.43
N PRO A 40 -2.85 2.73 -1.12
CA PRO A 40 -4.04 2.39 -0.36
C PRO A 40 -5.02 3.55 -0.27
N GLN A 41 -6.29 3.22 -0.10
CA GLN A 41 -7.38 4.17 0.04
C GLN A 41 -8.00 4.11 1.43
N ILE A 42 -8.80 5.12 1.77
CA ILE A 42 -9.52 5.14 3.04
C ILE A 42 -10.55 4.01 3.12
N ALA A 43 -10.73 3.45 4.32
CA ALA A 43 -11.72 2.42 4.59
C ALA A 43 -13.13 2.88 4.16
N GLY A 44 -13.87 1.96 3.54
CA GLY A 44 -15.21 2.21 3.02
C GLY A 44 -15.27 2.73 1.58
N LEU A 45 -14.16 3.20 1.00
CA LEU A 45 -14.16 3.65 -0.40
C LEU A 45 -14.22 2.47 -1.39
N GLY A 46 -13.44 1.42 -1.11
CA GLY A 46 -13.43 0.19 -1.92
C GLY A 46 -14.26 -0.93 -1.32
N ARG A 47 -14.88 -1.72 -2.20
CA ARG A 47 -15.76 -2.84 -1.84
C ARG A 47 -15.15 -4.22 -2.06
N SER A 48 -14.02 -4.33 -2.76
CA SER A 48 -13.35 -5.62 -2.96
C SER A 48 -12.61 -6.06 -1.69
N GLY A 49 -12.41 -7.37 -1.52
CA GLY A 49 -11.67 -7.91 -0.37
C GLY A 49 -10.26 -7.32 -0.24
N MET A 50 -9.53 -7.18 -1.36
CA MET A 50 -8.21 -6.54 -1.38
C MET A 50 -8.28 -5.05 -0.97
N ALA A 51 -9.31 -4.33 -1.42
CA ALA A 51 -9.48 -2.93 -1.03
C ALA A 51 -9.75 -2.77 0.47
N GLN A 52 -10.48 -3.71 1.08
CA GLN A 52 -10.74 -3.70 2.52
C GLN A 52 -9.52 -4.14 3.33
N GLN A 53 -8.78 -5.15 2.86
CA GLN A 53 -7.56 -5.65 3.51
C GLN A 53 -6.47 -4.57 3.63
N PHE A 54 -6.29 -3.76 2.59
CA PHE A 54 -5.28 -2.70 2.54
C PHE A 54 -5.85 -1.31 2.81
N ALA A 55 -7.08 -1.21 3.31
CA ALA A 55 -7.65 0.08 3.66
C ALA A 55 -6.88 0.75 4.79
N ILE A 56 -6.81 2.08 4.73
CA ILE A 56 -6.36 2.94 5.82
C ILE A 56 -7.60 3.41 6.60
N ALA A 57 -7.67 3.13 7.90
CA ALA A 57 -8.83 3.41 8.73
C ALA A 57 -8.87 4.82 9.30
N SER A 58 -7.72 5.52 9.36
CA SER A 58 -7.64 6.84 9.98
C SER A 58 -6.48 7.69 9.45
N LEU A 59 -6.53 8.99 9.74
CA LEU A 59 -5.44 9.92 9.43
C LEU A 59 -4.13 9.52 10.13
N ASP A 60 -4.19 9.05 11.37
CA ASP A 60 -2.99 8.66 12.12
C ASP A 60 -2.36 7.38 11.58
N GLU A 61 -3.18 6.44 11.10
CA GLU A 61 -2.69 5.31 10.33
C GLU A 61 -2.05 5.75 9.01
N ALA A 62 -2.64 6.71 8.29
CA ALA A 62 -2.05 7.25 7.06
C ALA A 62 -0.67 7.87 7.31
N LYS A 63 -0.52 8.64 8.39
CA LYS A 63 0.79 9.19 8.81
C LYS A 63 1.77 8.09 9.14
N ALA A 64 1.34 7.07 9.89
CA ALA A 64 2.17 5.94 10.25
C ALA A 64 2.63 5.14 9.02
N TYR A 65 1.73 4.91 8.05
CA TYR A 65 2.03 4.29 6.76
C TYR A 65 3.10 5.08 6.00
N MET A 66 2.99 6.41 5.94
CA MET A 66 3.95 7.27 5.24
C MET A 66 5.34 7.25 5.89
N LEU A 67 5.42 7.24 7.23
CA LEU A 67 6.69 7.16 7.97
C LEU A 67 7.38 5.78 7.84
N ARG A 68 6.60 4.72 7.61
CA ARG A 68 7.09 3.34 7.52
C ARG A 68 7.45 2.93 6.09
N SER A 69 6.84 3.59 5.11
CA SER A 69 7.06 3.29 3.70
C SER A 69 8.48 3.68 3.30
N PRO A 70 9.23 2.82 2.57
CA PRO A 70 10.52 3.19 2.01
C PRO A 70 10.37 4.46 1.17
N SER A 71 11.26 5.43 1.37
CA SER A 71 11.36 6.56 0.44
C SER A 71 11.68 6.00 -0.95
N MET A 72 10.74 6.11 -1.89
CA MET A 72 10.96 5.75 -3.29
C MET A 72 11.84 6.84 -3.91
N ALA A 73 13.15 6.70 -3.76
CA ALA A 73 14.15 7.49 -4.47
C ALA A 73 14.47 6.86 -5.83
#